data_AF-A0A952PII6-F1
#
_entry.id   AF-A0A952PII6-F1
#
_cell.length_a   1.000
_cell.length_b   1.000
_cell.length_c   1.000
_cell.angle_alpha   90.00
_cell.angle_beta   90.00
_cell.angle_gamma   90.00
#
_symmetry.space_group_name_H-M   'P 1'
#
loop_
_entity.id
_entity.type
_entity.pdbx_description
1 polymer ?
#
loop_
_entity_poly.entity_id
_entity_poly.type
_entity_poly.pdbx_seq_one_letter_code
_entity_poly.pdbx_strand_id
1 'polypeptide(L)'
;MVFLIRLVLLALAFQFILPMIPGIQVHGGFVTSLLLALMFSILGVVVSWVAALITAFLAIGTLGLALIVLIPLWLVGFWLLPAYTLMLTSDMMPTYLSVAGWTPAILGGLLTLIIGIATDSDNFRKSRAV
;
A
#
# COMPACT_ATOMS: atom_id res chain seq x y z
N MET A 1 16.64 3.91 -9.78
CA MET A 1 16.48 2.59 -10.43
C MET A 1 15.53 1.68 -9.65
N VAL A 2 15.73 1.52 -8.34
CA VAL A 2 14.86 0.68 -7.47
C VAL A 2 13.38 1.06 -7.53
N PHE A 3 13.05 2.36 -7.59
CA PHE A 3 11.66 2.82 -7.73
C PHE A 3 10.98 2.34 -9.03
N LEU A 4 11.69 2.36 -10.15
CA LEU A 4 11.15 1.89 -11.44
C LEU A 4 10.91 0.38 -11.42
N ILE A 5 11.83 -0.39 -10.82
CA ILE A 5 11.70 -1.83 -10.65
C ILE A 5 10.49 -2.14 -9.75
N ARG A 6 10.34 -1.42 -8.63
CA ARG A 6 9.18 -1.54 -7.75
C ARG A 6 7.89 -1.28 -8.50
N LEU A 7 7.84 -0.20 -9.29
CA LEU A 7 6.64 0.20 -10.01
C LEU A 7 6.26 -0.83 -11.08
N VAL A 8 7.24 -1.41 -11.79
CA VAL A 8 7.02 -2.49 -12.75
C VAL A 8 6.57 -3.78 -12.07
N LEU A 9 7.19 -4.18 -10.96
CA LEU A 9 6.77 -5.37 -10.18
C LEU A 9 5.36 -5.21 -9.64
N LEU A 10 5.03 -4.02 -9.16
CA LEU A 10 3.69 -3.71 -8.68
C LEU A 10 2.69 -3.77 -9.85
N ALA A 11 3.00 -3.17 -11.00
CA ALA A 11 2.16 -3.25 -12.20
C ALA A 11 1.94 -4.69 -12.67
N LEU A 12 2.97 -5.54 -12.63
CA LEU A 12 2.84 -6.96 -12.93
C LEU A 12 1.96 -7.68 -11.90
N ALA A 13 2.07 -7.34 -10.62
CA ALA A 13 1.20 -7.89 -9.58
C ALA A 13 -0.25 -7.45 -9.75
N PHE A 14 -0.51 -6.21 -10.14
CA PHE A 14 -1.84 -5.72 -10.53
C PHE A 14 -2.41 -6.46 -11.74
N GLN A 15 -1.58 -6.79 -12.73
CA GLN A 15 -2.05 -7.50 -13.92
C GLN A 15 -2.28 -9.00 -13.72
N PHE A 16 -1.42 -9.68 -12.95
CA PHE A 16 -1.39 -11.15 -12.90
C PHE A 16 -1.80 -11.74 -11.57
N ILE A 17 -1.48 -11.08 -10.45
CA ILE A 17 -1.67 -11.65 -9.10
C ILE A 17 -2.99 -11.18 -8.49
N LEU A 18 -3.28 -9.88 -8.58
CA LEU A 18 -4.50 -9.30 -8.01
C LEU A 18 -5.80 -9.88 -8.61
N PRO A 19 -5.93 -10.14 -9.92
CA PRO A 19 -7.13 -10.77 -10.48
C PRO A 19 -7.32 -12.23 -10.05
N MET A 20 -6.27 -12.90 -9.53
CA MET A 20 -6.42 -14.26 -8.99
C MET A 20 -7.13 -14.27 -7.63
N ILE A 21 -7.27 -13.12 -6.97
CA ILE A 21 -7.97 -13.00 -5.70
C ILE A 21 -9.47 -12.84 -5.99
N PRO A 22 -10.33 -13.75 -5.49
CA PRO A 22 -11.77 -13.63 -5.67
C PRO A 22 -12.28 -12.34 -5.05
N GLY A 23 -12.87 -11.47 -5.88
CA GLY A 23 -13.37 -10.16 -5.48
C GLY A 23 -12.52 -8.97 -5.95
N ILE A 24 -11.41 -9.17 -6.66
CA ILE A 24 -10.68 -8.08 -7.34
C ILE A 24 -10.81 -8.26 -8.84
N GLN A 25 -11.29 -7.22 -9.52
CA GLN A 25 -11.36 -7.19 -10.98
C GLN A 25 -10.52 -6.04 -11.51
N VAL A 26 -9.47 -6.40 -12.25
CA VAL A 26 -8.62 -5.44 -12.95
C VAL A 26 -9.04 -5.42 -14.42
N HIS A 27 -9.46 -4.25 -14.89
CA HIS A 27 -9.90 -4.06 -16.27
C HIS A 27 -8.82 -3.29 -17.03
N GLY A 28 -8.28 -3.91 -18.08
CA GLY A 28 -7.35 -3.27 -19.02
C GLY A 28 -6.09 -4.07 -19.33
N GLY A 29 -5.12 -3.40 -19.94
CA GLY A 29 -3.83 -3.98 -20.36
C GLY A 29 -2.66 -3.54 -19.47
N PHE A 30 -1.43 -3.84 -19.89
CA PHE A 30 -0.23 -3.50 -19.10
C PHE A 30 -0.11 -2.00 -18.76
N VAL A 31 -0.52 -1.12 -19.68
CA VAL A 31 -0.46 0.35 -19.48
C VAL A 31 -1.39 0.80 -18.36
N THR A 32 -2.61 0.24 -18.26
CA THR A 32 -3.55 0.58 -17.18
C THR A 32 -3.05 0.06 -15.84
N SER A 33 -2.41 -1.12 -15.82
CA SER A 33 -1.78 -1.67 -14.62
C SER A 33 -0.57 -0.86 -14.15
N LEU A 34 0.18 -0.26 -15.08
CA LEU A 34 1.25 0.68 -14.76
C LEU A 34 0.70 1.98 -14.14
N LEU A 35 -0.39 2.50 -14.69
CA LEU A 35 -1.07 3.68 -14.16
C LEU A 35 -1.64 3.42 -12.76
N LEU A 36 -2.27 2.26 -12.56
CA LEU A 36 -2.76 1.78 -11.27
C LEU A 36 -1.63 1.68 -10.25
N ALA A 37 -0.48 1.12 -10.64
CA ALA A 37 0.67 1.01 -9.77
C ALA A 37 1.23 2.37 -9.35
N LEU A 38 1.24 3.33 -10.28
CA LEU A 38 1.65 4.71 -10.01
C LEU A 38 0.67 5.41 -9.06
N MET A 39 -0.63 5.27 -9.29
CA MET A 39 -1.68 5.79 -8.40
C MET A 39 -1.61 5.20 -7.00
N PHE A 40 -1.51 3.87 -6.90
CA PHE A 40 -1.34 3.20 -5.62
C PHE A 40 -0.09 3.70 -4.88
N SER A 41 1.03 3.91 -5.60
CA SER A 41 2.25 4.44 -4.98
C SER A 41 2.06 5.87 -4.45
N ILE A 42 1.34 6.73 -5.18
CA ILE A 42 1.07 8.10 -4.74
C ILE A 42 0.12 8.10 -3.53
N LEU A 43 -0.99 7.36 -3.63
CA LEU A 43 -1.96 7.24 -2.54
C LEU A 43 -1.34 6.60 -1.30
N GLY A 44 -0.45 5.62 -1.45
CA GLY A 44 0.26 5.00 -0.34
C GLY A 44 1.12 6.00 0.42
N VAL A 45 1.79 6.91 -0.29
CA VAL A 45 2.50 8.04 0.34
C VAL A 45 1.51 8.93 1.09
N VAL A 46 0.44 9.41 0.43
CA VAL A 46 -0.56 10.28 1.06
C VAL A 46 -1.15 9.65 2.34
N VAL A 47 -1.60 8.40 2.25
CA VAL A 47 -2.18 7.65 3.38
C VAL A 47 -1.17 7.50 4.51
N SER A 48 0.10 7.22 4.21
CA SER A 48 1.15 7.12 5.23
C SER A 48 1.42 8.46 5.94
N TRP A 49 1.41 9.57 5.20
CA TRP A 49 1.57 10.92 5.77
C TRP A 49 0.39 11.28 6.68
N VAL A 50 -0.84 10.98 6.27
CA VAL A 50 -2.03 11.22 7.07
C VAL A 50 -1.99 10.39 8.36
N ALA A 51 -1.64 9.10 8.28
CA ALA A 51 -1.51 8.23 9.44
C ALA A 51 -0.42 8.72 10.42
N ALA A 52 0.72 9.19 9.90
CA ALA A 52 1.80 9.78 10.69
C ALA A 52 1.38 11.09 11.36
N LEU A 53 0.60 11.93 10.68
CA LEU A 53 0.11 13.19 11.22
C LEU A 53 -0.88 12.97 12.35
N ILE A 54 -1.83 12.04 12.19
CA ILE A 54 -2.78 11.64 13.24
C ILE A 54 -2.02 11.08 14.44
N THR A 55 -1.04 10.20 14.19
CA THR A 55 -0.16 9.64 15.23
C THR A 55 0.55 10.74 16.01
N ALA A 56 1.18 11.69 15.32
CA ALA A 56 1.91 12.80 15.94
C ALA A 56 0.97 13.70 16.76
N PHE A 57 -0.20 14.03 16.21
CA PHE A 57 -1.19 14.86 16.89
C PHE A 57 -1.69 14.20 18.17
N LEU A 58 -2.00 12.91 18.14
CA LEU A 58 -2.43 12.15 19.32
C LEU A 58 -1.32 11.99 20.35
N ALA A 59 -0.09 11.72 19.91
CA ALA A 59 1.06 11.60 20.80
C ALA A 59 1.35 12.91 21.53
N ILE A 60 1.35 14.05 20.83
CA ILE A 60 1.60 15.37 21.41
C ILE A 60 0.44 15.80 22.30
N GLY A 61 -0.80 15.68 21.81
CA GLY A 61 -2.00 16.14 22.51
C GLY A 61 -2.28 15.39 23.83
N THR A 62 -1.76 14.18 23.98
CA THR A 62 -1.93 13.36 25.19
C THR A 62 -0.65 13.23 26.03
N LEU A 63 0.39 14.03 25.74
CA LEU A 63 1.70 13.96 26.40
C LEU A 63 2.31 12.55 26.40
N GLY A 64 2.06 11.77 25.35
CA GLY A 64 2.56 10.41 25.18
C GLY A 64 1.69 9.30 25.79
N LEU A 65 0.62 9.61 26.53
CA LEU A 65 -0.29 8.57 27.05
C LEU A 65 -1.01 7.80 25.94
N ALA A 66 -1.28 8.45 24.80
CA ALA A 66 -1.86 7.78 23.65
C ALA A 66 -0.99 6.64 23.12
N LEU A 67 0.33 6.62 23.36
CA LEU A 67 1.24 5.58 22.86
C LEU A 67 0.81 4.17 23.30
N ILE A 68 0.18 4.04 24.47
CA ILE A 68 -0.33 2.75 24.97
C ILE A 68 -1.38 2.15 24.01
N VAL A 69 -2.23 3.00 23.43
CA VAL A 69 -3.24 2.61 22.44
C VAL A 69 -2.65 2.64 21.02
N LEU A 70 -1.72 3.55 20.77
CA LEU A 70 -1.18 3.80 19.44
C LEU A 70 -0.28 2.67 18.95
N ILE A 71 0.48 2.03 19.84
CA ILE A 71 1.34 0.88 19.50
C ILE A 71 0.52 -0.30 18.95
N PRO A 72 -0.52 -0.81 19.63
CA PRO A 72 -1.35 -1.87 19.06
C PRO A 72 -2.14 -1.39 17.83
N LEU A 73 -2.56 -0.12 17.79
CA LEU A 73 -3.20 0.45 16.62
C LEU A 73 -2.26 0.49 15.40
N TRP A 74 -0.97 0.75 15.58
CA TRP A 74 0.03 0.68 14.52
C TRP A 74 0.25 -0.73 14.02
N LEU A 75 0.21 -1.73 14.89
CA LEU A 75 0.29 -3.13 14.49
C LEU A 75 -0.86 -3.48 13.55
N VAL A 76 -2.08 -3.04 13.88
CA VAL A 76 -3.29 -3.24 13.05
C VAL A 76 -3.23 -2.38 11.79
N GLY A 77 -2.82 -1.12 11.92
CA GLY A 77 -2.64 -0.16 10.83
C GLY A 77 -1.63 -0.63 9.79
N PHE A 78 -0.58 -1.36 10.18
CA PHE A 78 0.37 -1.94 9.23
C PHE A 78 -0.29 -2.84 8.18
N TRP A 79 -1.32 -3.60 8.57
CA TRP A 79 -2.08 -4.46 7.64
C TRP A 79 -3.19 -3.69 6.92
N LEU A 80 -3.79 -2.72 7.60
CA LEU A 80 -4.93 -1.96 7.08
C LEU A 80 -4.54 -0.82 6.15
N LEU A 81 -3.38 -0.18 6.31
CA LEU A 81 -2.96 0.95 5.48
C LEU A 81 -2.80 0.55 4.00
N PRO A 82 -2.15 -0.58 3.64
CA PRO A 82 -2.07 -1.02 2.24
C PRO A 82 -3.44 -1.41 1.69
N ALA A 83 -4.26 -2.07 2.50
CA ALA A 83 -5.62 -2.48 2.11
C ALA A 83 -6.51 -1.27 1.84
N TYR A 84 -6.47 -0.29 2.73
CA TYR A 84 -7.17 0.98 2.61
C TYR A 84 -6.68 1.76 1.39
N THR A 85 -5.37 1.80 1.16
CA THR A 85 -4.80 2.44 -0.05
C THR A 85 -5.31 1.77 -1.32
N LEU A 86 -5.41 0.44 -1.34
CA LEU A 86 -5.92 -0.33 -2.48
C LEU A 86 -7.41 -0.03 -2.72
N MET A 87 -8.20 0.04 -1.66
CA MET A 87 -9.63 0.39 -1.71
C MET A 87 -9.84 1.84 -2.16
N LEU A 88 -9.01 2.76 -1.69
CA LEU A 88 -9.03 4.16 -2.14
C LEU A 88 -8.61 4.27 -3.61
N THR A 89 -7.67 3.43 -4.06
CA THR A 89 -7.29 3.34 -5.47
C THR A 89 -8.45 2.82 -6.32
N SER A 90 -9.24 1.84 -5.85
CA SER A 90 -10.44 1.37 -6.56
C SER A 90 -11.55 2.42 -6.61
N ASP A 91 -11.70 3.22 -5.55
CA ASP A 91 -12.70 4.28 -5.51
C ASP A 91 -12.34 5.44 -6.46
N MET A 92 -11.05 5.75 -6.61
CA MET A 92 -10.58 6.78 -7.56
C MET A 92 -10.55 6.28 -9.01
N MET A 93 -10.37 4.98 -9.24
CA MET A 93 -10.26 4.37 -10.57
C MET A 93 -11.19 3.15 -10.74
N PRO A 94 -12.51 3.30 -10.56
CA PRO A 94 -13.45 2.18 -10.57
C PRO A 94 -13.55 1.50 -11.94
N THR A 95 -13.23 2.24 -13.01
CA THR A 95 -13.19 1.71 -14.38
C THR A 95 -12.04 0.73 -14.60
N TYR A 96 -10.95 0.83 -13.83
CA TYR A 96 -9.73 0.03 -14.02
C TYR A 96 -9.50 -0.98 -12.89
N LEU A 97 -10.01 -0.72 -11.69
CA LEU A 97 -9.88 -1.57 -10.51
C LEU A 97 -11.17 -1.58 -9.71
N SER A 98 -11.77 -2.75 -9.56
CA SER A 98 -12.93 -2.98 -8.70
C SER A 98 -12.57 -3.97 -7.60
N VAL A 99 -12.91 -3.64 -6.35
CA VAL A 99 -12.65 -4.45 -5.17
C VAL A 99 -13.94 -4.67 -4.40
N ALA A 100 -14.44 -5.91 -4.41
CA ALA A 100 -15.67 -6.31 -3.76
C ALA A 100 -15.42 -6.70 -2.29
N GLY A 101 -15.22 -5.68 -1.45
CA GLY A 101 -15.17 -5.81 0.01
C GLY A 101 -13.78 -5.80 0.64
N TRP A 102 -13.76 -5.88 1.97
CA TRP A 102 -12.53 -5.70 2.76
C TRP A 102 -11.59 -6.91 2.73
N THR A 103 -12.12 -8.13 2.65
CA THR A 103 -11.31 -9.36 2.59
C THR A 103 -10.36 -9.37 1.38
N PRO A 104 -10.83 -9.15 0.13
CA PRO A 104 -9.93 -9.06 -1.01
C PRO A 104 -9.00 -7.84 -0.92
N ALA A 105 -9.45 -6.71 -0.39
CA ALA A 105 -8.61 -5.53 -0.19
C ALA A 105 -7.42 -5.82 0.75
N ILE A 106 -7.64 -6.55 1.84
CA ILE A 106 -6.59 -6.94 2.79
C ILE A 106 -5.59 -7.89 2.12
N LEU A 107 -6.07 -8.90 1.38
CA LEU A 107 -5.19 -9.85 0.68
C LEU A 107 -4.36 -9.16 -0.41
N GLY A 108 -4.98 -8.29 -1.21
CA GLY A 108 -4.28 -7.48 -2.21
C GLY A 108 -3.30 -6.49 -1.59
N GLY A 109 -3.70 -5.83 -0.50
CA GLY A 109 -2.85 -4.94 0.27
C GLY A 109 -1.61 -5.65 0.84
N LEU A 110 -1.78 -6.87 1.35
CA LEU A 110 -0.69 -7.72 1.84
C LEU A 110 0.33 -8.04 0.75
N LEU A 111 -0.14 -8.40 -0.45
CA LEU A 111 0.74 -8.70 -1.57
C LEU A 111 1.55 -7.47 -2.01
N THR A 112 0.90 -6.31 -2.10
CA THR A 112 1.60 -5.06 -2.44
C THR A 112 2.61 -4.65 -1.37
N LEU A 113 2.32 -4.94 -0.11
CA LEU A 113 3.25 -4.73 1.00
C LEU A 113 4.47 -5.66 0.92
N ILE A 114 4.26 -6.95 0.62
CA ILE A 114 5.36 -7.92 0.43
C ILE A 114 6.27 -7.48 -0.73
N ILE A 115 5.70 -7.05 -1.85
CA ILE A 115 6.46 -6.51 -2.99
C ILE A 115 7.23 -5.26 -2.58
N GLY A 116 6.61 -4.39 -1.78
CA GLY A 116 7.25 -3.22 -1.18
C GLY A 116 8.49 -3.60 -0.36
N ILE A 117 8.35 -4.52 0.60
CA ILE A 117 9.45 -4.98 1.46
C ILE A 117 10.55 -5.63 0.64
N ALA A 118 10.21 -6.52 -0.28
CA ALA A 118 11.17 -7.21 -1.13
C ALA A 118 12.01 -6.21 -1.93
N THR A 119 11.37 -5.17 -2.49
CA THR A 119 12.05 -4.17 -3.30
C THR A 119 12.83 -3.14 -2.48
N ASP A 120 12.44 -2.89 -1.22
CA ASP A 120 13.14 -1.95 -0.34
C ASP A 120 14.35 -2.58 0.37
N SER A 121 14.38 -3.92 0.48
CA SER A 121 15.49 -4.67 1.08
C SER A 121 16.84 -4.45 0.37
N ASP A 122 16.83 -4.12 -0.93
CA ASP A 122 18.04 -3.80 -1.68
C ASP A 122 18.67 -2.45 -1.28
N ASN A 123 17.90 -1.51 -0.72
CA ASN A 123 18.42 -0.24 -0.22
C ASN A 123 19.19 -0.41 1.10
N PHE A 124 18.82 -1.39 1.93
CA PHE A 124 19.48 -1.66 3.21
C PHE A 124 20.93 -2.13 3.05
N ARG A 125 21.24 -2.83 1.95
CA ARG A 125 22.58 -3.37 1.70
C ARG A 125 23.57 -2.32 1.19
N LYS A 126 23.08 -1.26 0.54
CA LYS A 126 23.93 -0.21 -0.04
C LYS A 126 24.35 0.84 0.98
N SER A 127 23.58 1.04 2.05
CA SER A 127 23.89 1.97 3.14
C SER A 127 25.01 1.48 4.08
N ARG A 128 25.22 0.15 4.21
CA ARG A 128 26.34 -0.42 5.00
C ARG A 128 27.66 -0.51 4.23
N ALA A 129 27.69 -0.15 2.95
CA ALA A 129 28.87 -0.22 2.11
C ALA A 129 29.54 1.14 1.88
N VAL A 130 29.12 2.17 2.63
CA VAL A 130 29.71 3.52 2.65
C VAL A 130 30.19 3.83 4.05
#